data_AF-N8REF1-F1
#
_entry.id   AF-N8REF1-F1
#
_cell.length_a   1.000
_cell.length_b   1.000
_cell.length_c   1.000
_cell.angle_alpha   90.00
_cell.angle_beta   90.00
_cell.angle_gamma   90.00
#
_symmetry.space_group_name_H-M   'P 1'
#
loop_
_entity.id
_entity.type
_entity.pdbx_description
1 polymer ?
#
loop_
_entity_poly.entity_id
_entity_poly.type
_entity_poly.pdbx_seq_one_letter_code
_entity_poly.pdbx_strand_id
1 'polypeptide(L)' 'MRNPIESPTIIYELTTENGGITFPDVLAGKIELFISATDTSAFKFDSCVYDLEMIAPNTDVIRLIEGEVTLSKEVTR' A
#
# COMPACT_ATOMS: atom_id res chain seq x y z
N MET A 1 -14.97 21.08 -10.58
CA MET A 1 -14.79 20.84 -9.13
C MET A 1 -14.41 19.38 -8.98
N ARG A 2 -13.19 19.07 -8.52
CA ARG A 2 -12.74 17.69 -8.30
C ARG A 2 -13.22 17.30 -6.91
N ASN A 3 -14.19 16.39 -6.80
CA ASN A 3 -14.54 15.83 -5.50
C ASN A 3 -13.30 15.11 -4.95
N PRO A 4 -12.88 15.37 -3.69
CA PRO A 4 -12.01 14.43 -3.00
C PRO A 4 -12.89 13.20 -2.73
N ILE A 5 -12.74 12.17 -3.55
CA ILE A 5 -13.22 10.85 -3.17
C ILE A 5 -12.22 10.33 -2.16
N GLU A 6 -12.42 10.63 -0.89
CA GLU A 6 -12.06 9.67 0.14
C GLU A 6 -12.86 8.42 -0.20
N SER A 7 -12.25 7.45 -0.87
CA SER A 7 -12.83 6.12 -0.99
C SER A 7 -12.76 5.50 0.41
N PRO A 8 -13.88 5.36 1.15
CA PRO A 8 -13.83 4.85 2.53
C PRO A 8 -13.52 3.35 2.57
N THR A 9 -13.52 2.68 1.41
CA THR A 9 -13.27 1.24 1.32
C THR A 9 -11.79 0.99 1.11
N ILE A 10 -11.11 0.64 2.20
CA ILE A 10 -9.74 0.10 2.15
C ILE A 10 -9.80 -1.25 1.45
N ILE A 11 -9.05 -1.37 0.34
CA ILE A 11 -8.94 -2.64 -0.41
C ILE A 11 -8.00 -3.60 0.31
N TYR A 12 -6.87 -3.06 0.77
CA TYR A 12 -5.85 -3.78 1.53
C TYR A 12 -5.02 -2.78 2.30
N GLU A 13 -4.54 -3.17 3.48
CA GLU A 13 -3.73 -2.32 4.36
C GLU A 13 -2.42 -3.03 4.68
N LEU A 14 -1.31 -2.30 4.59
CA LEU A 14 0.01 -2.77 5.01
C LEU A 14 0.48 -1.90 6.16
N THR A 15 0.86 -2.54 7.26
CA THR A 15 1.46 -1.88 8.41
C THR A 15 2.66 -2.68 8.89
N THR A 16 3.45 -2.10 9.79
CA THR A 16 4.48 -2.86 10.51
C THR A 16 3.88 -3.88 11.46
N GLU A 17 2.66 -3.62 11.99
CA GLU A 17 1.96 -4.50 12.92
C GLU A 17 1.42 -5.76 12.24
N ASN A 18 0.94 -5.64 11.00
CA ASN A 18 0.44 -6.77 10.23
C ASN A 18 1.53 -7.49 9.40
N GLY A 19 2.78 -7.04 9.51
CA GLY A 19 3.93 -7.59 8.79
C GLY A 19 3.97 -7.25 7.30
N GLY A 20 3.06 -6.40 6.81
CA GLY A 20 3.02 -5.93 5.43
C GLY A 20 4.12 -4.92 5.08
N ILE A 21 4.66 -4.22 6.09
CA ILE A 21 5.79 -3.29 5.95
C ILE A 21 6.92 -3.71 6.87
N THR A 22 8.13 -3.83 6.33
CA THR A 22 9.34 -4.04 7.13
C THR A 22 10.46 -3.08 6.74
N PHE A 23 11.42 -2.88 7.66
CA PHE A 23 12.60 -2.05 7.45
C PHE A 23 13.85 -2.92 7.51
N PRO A 24 14.21 -3.63 6.41
CA PRO A 24 15.34 -4.55 6.42
C PRO A 24 16.69 -3.85 6.61
N ASP A 25 16.78 -2.56 6.29
CA ASP A 25 17.95 -1.73 6.52
C ASP A 25 17.52 -0.27 6.75
N VAL A 26 17.32 0.08 8.02
CA VAL A 26 16.87 1.41 8.44
C VAL A 26 17.91 2.49 8.10
N LEU A 27 19.20 2.17 8.19
CA LEU A 27 20.28 3.14 7.94
C LEU A 27 20.43 3.47 6.46
N ALA A 28 20.11 2.51 5.58
CA ALA A 28 20.03 2.74 4.14
C ALA A 28 18.67 3.27 3.68
N GLY A 29 17.71 3.46 4.59
CA GLY A 29 16.35 3.91 4.25
C GLY A 29 15.56 2.89 3.42
N LYS A 30 15.83 1.58 3.57
CA LYS A 30 15.11 0.54 2.84
C LYS A 30 13.79 0.21 3.53
N ILE A 31 12.74 0.24 2.73
CA ILE A 31 11.38 -0.18 3.10
C ILE A 31 11.02 -1.35 2.20
N GLU A 32 10.50 -2.41 2.78
CA GLU A 32 9.97 -3.56 2.07
C GLU A 32 8.46 -3.63 2.29
N LEU A 33 7.72 -3.81 1.20
CA LEU A 33 6.28 -4.01 1.18
C LEU A 33 6.01 -5.44 0.74
N PHE A 34 5.23 -6.19 1.53
CA PHE A 34 4.91 -7.57 1.25
C PHE A 34 3.40 -7.81 1.24
N ILE A 35 2.91 -8.39 0.15
CA ILE A 35 1.54 -8.89 0.01
C ILE A 35 1.64 -10.35 -0.42
N SER A 36 0.95 -11.24 0.29
CA SER A 36 1.04 -12.67 0.00
C SER A 36 0.38 -13.03 -1.34
N ALA A 37 0.77 -14.18 -1.91
CA ALA A 37 0.12 -14.72 -3.11
C ALA A 37 -1.38 -14.98 -2.87
N THR A 38 -1.77 -15.40 -1.65
CA THR A 38 -3.17 -15.61 -1.29
C THR A 38 -3.95 -14.30 -1.32
N ASP A 39 -3.42 -13.23 -0.74
CA ASP A 39 -4.10 -11.93 -0.68
C ASP A 39 -4.20 -11.29 -2.07
N THR A 40 -3.09 -11.29 -2.82
CA THR A 40 -3.06 -10.77 -4.20
C THR A 40 -4.03 -11.51 -5.14
N SER A 41 -4.22 -12.83 -4.96
CA SER A 41 -5.20 -13.60 -5.74
C SER A 41 -6.66 -13.24 -5.44
N ALA A 42 -6.93 -12.69 -4.25
CA ALA A 42 -8.26 -12.28 -3.83
C ALA A 42 -8.67 -10.93 -4.44
N PHE A 43 -7.73 -10.12 -4.91
CA PHE A 43 -8.02 -8.81 -5.51
C PHE A 43 -8.86 -8.93 -6.78
N LYS A 44 -9.85 -8.03 -6.92
CA LYS A 44 -10.80 -8.00 -8.05
C LYS A 44 -10.86 -6.67 -8.80
N PHE A 45 -10.23 -5.61 -8.28
CA PHE A 45 -10.19 -4.30 -8.93
C PHE A 45 -9.37 -4.33 -10.22
N ASP A 46 -9.58 -3.34 -11.10
CA ASP A 46 -8.77 -3.16 -12.31
C ASP A 46 -7.65 -2.14 -12.04
N SER A 47 -7.99 -0.98 -11.47
CA SER A 47 -7.04 -0.05 -10.86
C SER A 47 -7.52 0.48 -9.52
N CYS A 48 -6.59 0.91 -8.69
CA CYS A 48 -6.82 1.55 -7.40
C CYS A 48 -5.76 2.60 -7.11
N VAL A 49 -5.97 3.41 -6.07
CA VAL A 49 -4.97 4.35 -5.57
C VAL A 49 -4.33 3.80 -4.30
N TYR A 50 -3.07 4.13 -4.10
CA TYR A 50 -2.34 3.83 -2.87
C TYR A 50 -1.71 5.10 -2.29
N ASP A 51 -1.51 5.07 -0.98
CA ASP A 51 -0.82 6.09 -0.21
C ASP A 51 0.08 5.37 0.81
N LEU A 52 1.37 5.69 0.81
CA LEU A 52 2.32 5.18 1.80
C LEU A 52 2.76 6.32 2.70
N GLU A 53 2.43 6.18 3.97
CA GLU A 53 2.72 7.16 5.00
C GLU A 53 3.69 6.60 6.04
N MET A 54 4.53 7.47 6.58
CA MET A 54 5.38 7.18 7.74
C MET A 54 4.89 7.99 8.93
N ILE A 55 4.75 7.33 10.07
CA ILE A 55 4.50 7.97 11.35
C ILE A 55 5.85 8.21 12.02
N ALA A 56 6.26 9.47 12.16
CA ALA A 56 7.48 9.84 12.84
C ALA A 56 7.34 9.70 14.38
N PRO A 57 8.43 9.61 15.15
CA PRO A 57 8.37 9.48 16.62
C PRO A 57 7.64 10.63 17.33
N ASN A 58 7.54 11.78 16.68
CA ASN A 58 6.79 12.95 17.16
C ASN A 58 5.31 12.94 16.76
N THR A 59 4.80 11.83 16.23
CA THR A 59 3.42 11.60 15.75
C THR A 59 3.05 12.32 14.46
N ASP A 60 4.01 13.00 13.80
CA ASP A 60 3.76 13.56 12.48
C ASP A 60 3.58 12.43 11.45
N VAL A 61 2.54 12.58 10.63
CA VAL A 61 2.28 11.70 9.48
C VAL A 61 2.89 12.34 8.25
N ILE A 62 3.81 11.62 7.61
CA ILE A 62 4.54 12.08 6.44
C ILE A 62 4.23 11.14 5.28
N ARG A 63 3.55 11.65 4.26
CA ARG A 63 3.34 10.95 3.00
C ARG A 63 4.67 10.81 2.26
N LEU A 64 5.09 9.58 2.01
CA LEU A 64 6.33 9.27 1.30
C LEU A 64 6.08 9.16 -0.21
N ILE A 65 5.08 8.36 -0.59
CA ILE A 65 4.70 8.11 -1.98
C ILE A 65 3.20 7.89 -2.08
N GLU A 66 2.61 8.31 -3.19
CA GLU A 66 1.23 8.03 -3.57
C GLU A 66 1.16 7.73 -5.06
N GLY A 67 0.10 7.06 -5.49
CA GLY A 67 -0.11 6.83 -6.92
C GLY A 67 -1.25 5.88 -7.22
N GLU A 68 -1.25 5.41 -8.47
CA GLU A 68 -2.19 4.42 -8.97
C GLU A 68 -1.51 3.06 -9.13
N VAL A 69 -2.21 1.98 -8.78
CA VAL A 69 -1.82 0.60 -9.03
C VAL A 69 -2.83 -0.02 -10.00
N THR A 70 -2.32 -0.69 -11.02
CA THR A 70 -3.14 -1.52 -11.93
C THR A 70 -2.92 -2.98 -11.60
N LEU A 71 -4.00 -3.74 -11.41
CA LEU A 71 -3.92 -5.17 -11.16
C LEU A 71 -3.71 -5.92 -12.47
N SER A 72 -2.51 -6.46 -12.68
CA SER A 72 -2.26 -7.44 -13.73
C SER A 72 -2.84 -8.78 -13.31
N LYS A 73 -4.04 -9.10 -13.80
CA LYS A 73 -4.67 -10.39 -13.58
C LYS A 73 -3.96 -11.42 -14.45
N GLU A 74 -3.42 -12.49 -13.85
CA GLU A 74 -2.89 -13.61 -14.63
C GLU A 74 -4.03 -14.35 -15.31
N VAL A 75 -4.32 -13.88 -16.52
CA VAL A 75 -5.29 -14.44 -17.46
C VAL A 75 -4.59 -15.37 -18.44
N THR A 76 -3.75 -16.29 -17.96
CA THR A 76 -3.44 -17.48 -18.77
C THR A 76 -4.67 -18.37 -18.76
N ARG A 77 -5.35 -18.40 -19.91
CA ARG A 77 -6.52 -19.23 -20.18
C ARG A 77 -6.14 -20.68 -20.41
#